data_AF-A0A0Q9LWF8-F1
#
_entry.id   AF-A0A0Q9LWF8-F1
#
_cell.length_a   1.000
_cell.length_b   1.000
_cell.length_c   1.000
_cell.angle_alpha   90.00
_cell.angle_beta   90.00
_cell.angle_gamma   90.00
#
_symmetry.space_group_name_H-M   'P 1'
#
loop_
_entity.id
_entity.type
_entity.pdbx_description
1 polymer ?
#
loop_
_entity_poly.entity_id
_entity_poly.type
_entity_poly.pdbx_seq_one_letter_code
_entity_poly.pdbx_strand_id
1 'polypeptide(L)'
;MAQGLTTLPETEVNPRSDCHAWSALPLAEFPASILGVTPAEPGFSVVRIEPQIGKLEWAKGSVATVKGMVEVDWKLEENDFTLSVKVPEGVTALVKLPDGSEQTFTNEATFQVVVL
;
A
#
# COMPACT_ATOMS: atom_id res chain seq x y z
N MET A 1 -0.54 7.08 22.75
CA MET A 1 0.68 7.46 22.01
C MET A 1 1.25 8.75 22.63
N ALA A 2 2.15 8.66 23.61
CA ALA A 2 2.60 9.83 24.40
C ALA A 2 3.95 9.65 25.16
N GLN A 3 4.85 8.79 24.68
CA GLN A 3 6.10 8.46 25.41
C GLN A 3 7.39 8.95 24.72
N GLY A 4 7.30 9.64 23.58
CA GLY A 4 8.47 10.16 22.86
C GLY A 4 9.34 9.08 22.18
N LEU A 5 8.82 7.87 21.99
CA LEU A 5 9.53 6.77 21.33
C LEU A 5 9.73 7.04 19.83
N THR A 6 10.92 6.68 19.33
CA THR A 6 11.31 6.76 17.90
C THR A 6 11.38 5.39 17.22
N THR A 7 11.13 4.32 17.98
CA THR A 7 11.08 2.91 17.56
C THR A 7 9.82 2.26 18.12
N LEU A 8 9.53 1.02 17.70
CA LEU A 8 8.36 0.29 18.16
C LEU A 8 8.72 -0.60 19.36
N PRO A 9 8.07 -0.41 20.52
CA PRO A 9 8.39 -1.16 21.73
C PRO A 9 7.90 -2.61 21.64
N GLU A 10 8.47 -3.49 22.47
CA GLU A 10 8.12 -4.91 22.56
C GLU A 10 6.63 -5.12 22.89
N THR A 11 6.08 -4.31 23.79
CA THR A 11 4.67 -4.32 24.15
C THR A 11 4.15 -2.90 24.26
N GLU A 12 2.83 -2.73 24.23
CA GLU A 12 2.22 -1.39 24.31
C GLU A 12 2.26 -0.81 25.73
N VAL A 13 2.28 -1.66 26.76
CA VAL A 13 2.25 -1.27 28.17
C VAL A 13 3.47 -1.82 28.89
N ASN A 14 4.25 -0.92 29.49
CA ASN A 14 5.48 -1.23 30.24
C ASN A 14 6.45 -2.16 29.49
N PRO A 15 6.96 -1.73 28.33
CA PRO A 15 7.88 -2.55 27.56
C PRO A 15 9.19 -2.75 28.29
N ARG A 16 9.76 -3.96 28.18
CA ARG A 16 11.15 -4.21 28.60
C ARG A 16 12.15 -3.67 27.58
N SER A 17 11.77 -3.62 26.30
CA SER A 17 12.54 -3.04 25.20
C SER A 17 11.71 -2.03 24.42
N ASP A 18 12.25 -0.83 24.23
CA ASP A 18 11.64 0.24 23.42
C ASP A 18 11.89 0.08 21.91
N CYS A 19 12.68 -0.90 21.51
CA CYS A 19 13.01 -1.19 20.12
C CYS A 19 12.91 -2.70 19.85
N HIS A 20 11.82 -3.13 19.22
CA HIS A 20 11.53 -4.54 18.99
C HIS A 20 10.84 -4.77 17.64
N ALA A 21 11.50 -5.54 16.76
CA ALA A 21 11.07 -5.70 15.37
C ALA A 21 9.73 -6.44 15.21
N TRP A 22 9.31 -7.27 16.17
CA TRP A 22 8.04 -7.99 16.08
C TRP A 22 6.81 -7.06 16.11
N SER A 23 7.00 -5.82 16.56
CA SER A 23 5.98 -4.79 16.67
C SER A 23 5.97 -3.93 15.42
N ALA A 24 6.95 -4.11 14.53
CA ALA A 24 7.08 -3.40 13.26
C ALA A 24 6.13 -3.91 12.17
N LEU A 25 5.03 -4.55 12.55
CA LEU A 25 3.94 -4.93 11.66
C LEU A 25 3.45 -3.79 10.75
N PRO A 26 3.38 -2.51 11.20
CA PRO A 26 3.03 -1.40 10.31
C PRO A 26 3.90 -1.28 9.05
N LEU A 27 5.17 -1.72 9.11
CA LEU A 27 6.06 -1.72 7.94
C LEU A 27 5.64 -2.70 6.84
N ALA A 28 4.86 -3.74 7.18
CA ALA A 28 4.29 -4.68 6.21
C ALA A 28 2.84 -4.33 5.87
N GLU A 29 2.04 -3.99 6.87
CA GLU A 29 0.60 -3.77 6.69
C GLU A 29 0.25 -2.46 6.00
N PHE A 30 1.03 -1.38 6.20
CA PHE A 30 0.74 -0.13 5.51
C PHE A 30 0.98 -0.25 4.00
N PRO A 31 2.09 -0.83 3.51
CA PRO A 31 2.24 -1.17 2.09
C PRO A 31 1.14 -2.10 1.55
N ALA A 32 0.78 -3.14 2.29
CA ALA A 32 -0.18 -4.13 1.83
C ALA A 32 -1.62 -3.60 1.80
N SER A 33 -2.03 -2.82 2.80
CA SER A 33 -3.40 -2.35 2.96
C SER A 33 -3.60 -0.92 2.45
N ILE A 34 -2.78 0.04 2.88
CA ILE A 34 -2.97 1.46 2.53
C ILE A 34 -2.56 1.73 1.08
N LEU A 35 -1.40 1.23 0.64
CA LEU A 35 -1.02 1.28 -0.77
C LEU A 35 -1.70 0.17 -1.58
N GLY A 36 -2.16 -0.90 -0.92
CA GLY A 36 -2.90 -1.99 -1.55
C GLY A 36 -2.02 -3.03 -2.26
N VAL A 37 -0.70 -3.03 -2.06
CA VAL A 37 0.24 -3.84 -2.86
C VAL A 37 0.43 -5.21 -2.24
N THR A 38 -0.07 -6.25 -2.92
CA THR A 38 0.06 -7.65 -2.47
C THR A 38 0.39 -8.58 -3.64
N PRO A 39 1.08 -9.72 -3.41
CA PRO A 39 1.31 -10.70 -4.47
C PRO A 39 -0.02 -11.39 -4.83
N ALA A 40 -0.39 -11.34 -6.12
CA ALA A 40 -1.51 -12.13 -6.64
C ALA A 40 -1.03 -13.52 -7.12
N GLU A 41 0.24 -13.62 -7.49
CA GLU A 41 0.91 -14.86 -7.87
C GLU A 41 2.30 -14.98 -7.21
N PRO A 42 2.86 -16.21 -7.10
CA PRO A 42 4.19 -16.42 -6.53
C PRO A 42 5.27 -15.57 -7.19
N GLY A 43 6.13 -14.97 -6.37
CA GLY A 43 7.26 -14.18 -6.85
C GLY A 43 6.87 -12.88 -7.57
N PHE A 44 5.66 -12.36 -7.33
CA PHE A 44 5.17 -11.10 -7.90
C PHE A 44 5.18 -11.10 -9.45
N SER A 45 4.96 -12.24 -10.11
CA SER A 45 4.64 -12.25 -11.56
C SER A 45 3.39 -11.44 -11.85
N VAL A 46 2.42 -11.52 -10.94
CA VAL A 46 1.22 -10.69 -10.91
C VAL A 46 1.13 -10.02 -9.53
N VAL A 47 0.89 -8.71 -9.53
CA VAL A 47 0.68 -7.90 -8.34
C VAL A 47 -0.77 -7.44 -8.28
N ARG A 48 -1.39 -7.53 -7.10
CA ARG A 48 -2.68 -6.88 -6.82
C ARG A 48 -2.42 -5.51 -6.23
N ILE A 49 -3.19 -4.52 -6.68
CA ILE A 49 -3.23 -3.15 -6.18
C ILE A 49 -4.67 -2.83 -5.78
N GLU A 50 -4.96 -2.86 -4.49
CA GLU A 50 -6.30 -2.59 -3.93
C GLU A 50 -6.20 -1.67 -2.70
N PRO A 51 -6.08 -0.35 -2.91
CA PRO A 51 -5.91 0.60 -1.80
C PRO A 51 -7.10 0.61 -0.84
N GLN A 52 -6.84 0.45 0.46
CA GLN A 52 -7.82 0.61 1.53
C GLN A 52 -7.76 2.04 2.08
N ILE A 53 -8.54 2.94 1.48
CA ILE A 53 -8.50 4.40 1.73
C ILE A 53 -8.91 4.79 3.15
N GLY A 54 -9.87 4.09 3.77
CA GLY A 54 -10.31 4.35 5.14
C GLY A 54 -10.71 5.82 5.37
N LYS A 55 -9.97 6.52 6.25
CA LYS A 55 -10.14 7.95 6.55
C LYS A 55 -9.02 8.83 5.99
N LEU A 56 -8.14 8.25 5.17
CA LEU A 56 -6.99 8.95 4.63
C LEU A 56 -7.39 9.65 3.33
N GLU A 57 -6.85 10.85 3.13
CA GLU A 57 -7.07 11.64 1.91
C GLU A 57 -6.03 11.33 0.84
N TRP A 58 -4.89 10.74 1.21
CA TRP A 58 -3.85 10.35 0.26
C TRP A 58 -2.90 9.33 0.88
N ALA A 59 -2.23 8.56 0.03
CA ALA A 59 -1.02 7.85 0.39
C ALA A 59 -0.10 7.67 -0.82
N LYS A 60 1.20 7.74 -0.58
CA LYS A 60 2.24 7.57 -1.59
C LYS A 60 3.39 6.74 -1.04
N GLY A 61 3.87 5.78 -1.81
CA GLY A 61 5.03 5.00 -1.43
C GLY A 61 5.49 4.04 -2.50
N SER A 62 6.53 3.28 -2.15
CA SER A 62 7.12 2.27 -3.03
C SER A 62 7.34 0.98 -2.25
N VAL A 63 6.97 -0.15 -2.86
CA VAL A 63 7.05 -1.47 -2.26
C VAL A 63 8.11 -2.27 -3.00
N ALA A 64 9.14 -2.70 -2.26
CA ALA A 64 10.20 -3.53 -2.80
C ALA A 64 9.70 -4.97 -2.98
N THR A 65 9.78 -5.49 -4.21
CA THR A 65 9.46 -6.87 -4.54
C THR A 65 10.69 -7.57 -5.13
N VAL A 66 10.61 -8.89 -5.29
CA VAL A 66 11.66 -9.66 -5.98
C VAL A 66 11.81 -9.29 -7.48
N LYS A 67 10.84 -8.57 -8.05
CA LYS A 67 10.86 -8.09 -9.44
C LYS A 67 11.28 -6.63 -9.59
N GLY A 68 11.48 -5.92 -8.48
CA GLY A 68 11.76 -4.48 -8.45
C GLY A 68 10.72 -3.70 -7.66
N MET A 69 10.74 -2.38 -7.80
CA MET A 69 9.85 -1.48 -7.05
C MET A 69 8.48 -1.39 -7.72
N VAL A 70 7.43 -1.51 -6.91
CA VAL A 70 6.06 -1.11 -7.26
C VAL A 70 5.81 0.25 -6.62
N GLU A 71 5.51 1.26 -7.42
CA GLU A 71 5.26 2.64 -6.96
C GLU A 71 3.76 2.92 -7.02
N VAL A 72 3.21 3.45 -5.92
CA VAL A 72 1.78 3.79 -5.81
C VAL A 72 1.64 5.20 -5.26
N ASP A 73 0.79 6.00 -5.88
CA ASP A 73 0.42 7.34 -5.46
C ASP A 73 -1.09 7.51 -5.67
N TRP A 74 -1.85 7.64 -4.58
CA TRP A 74 -3.28 7.89 -4.66
C TRP A 74 -3.71 9.07 -3.80
N LYS A 75 -4.78 9.72 -4.24
CA LYS A 75 -5.42 10.85 -3.56
C LYS A 75 -6.95 10.74 -3.67
N LEU A 76 -7.63 11.21 -2.64
CA LEU A 76 -9.06 11.38 -2.57
C LEU A 76 -9.34 12.85 -2.24
N GLU A 77 -9.91 13.57 -3.21
CA GLU A 77 -10.35 14.95 -3.03
C GLU A 77 -11.88 14.97 -3.08
N GLU A 78 -12.51 15.23 -1.94
CA GLU A 78 -13.96 15.02 -1.75
C GLU A 78 -14.35 13.57 -2.05
N ASN A 79 -14.93 13.33 -3.24
CA ASN A 79 -15.33 12.03 -3.73
C ASN A 79 -14.52 11.58 -4.95
N ASP A 80 -13.56 12.39 -5.41
CA ASP A 80 -12.77 12.09 -6.60
C ASP A 80 -11.48 11.36 -6.19
N PHE A 81 -11.39 10.08 -6.54
CA PHE A 81 -10.26 9.23 -6.25
C PHE A 81 -9.37 9.09 -7.47
N THR A 82 -8.12 9.50 -7.35
CA THR A 82 -7.08 9.31 -8.38
C THR A 82 -6.01 8.34 -7.88
N LEU A 83 -5.61 7.39 -8.73
CA LEU A 83 -4.57 6.41 -8.45
C LEU A 83 -3.57 6.37 -9.61
N SER A 84 -2.29 6.55 -9.34
CA SER A 84 -1.18 6.30 -10.25
C SER A 84 -0.34 5.13 -9.75
N VAL A 85 -0.06 4.18 -10.63
CA VAL A 85 0.69 2.97 -10.31
C VAL A 85 1.75 2.73 -11.38
N LYS A 86 2.94 2.37 -10.92
CA LYS A 86 4.02 1.87 -11.77
C LYS A 86 4.55 0.54 -11.24
N VAL A 87 4.63 -0.44 -12.12
CA VAL A 87 5.16 -1.78 -11.85
C VAL A 87 6.40 -2.06 -12.69
N PRO A 88 7.29 -2.96 -12.24
CA PRO A 88 8.46 -3.36 -13.03
C PRO A 88 8.07 -3.97 -14.39
N GLU A 89 8.98 -3.91 -15.35
CA GLU A 89 8.79 -4.57 -16.64
C GLU A 89 8.56 -6.08 -16.47
N GLY A 90 7.63 -6.64 -17.24
CA GLY A 90 7.27 -8.06 -17.15
C GLY A 90 6.42 -8.46 -15.94
N VAL A 91 5.95 -7.48 -15.14
CA VAL A 91 4.96 -7.69 -14.08
C VAL A 91 3.59 -7.23 -14.56
N THR A 92 2.57 -8.05 -14.34
CA THR A 92 1.16 -7.68 -14.57
C THR A 92 0.54 -7.15 -13.29
N ALA A 93 -0.20 -6.04 -13.38
CA ALA A 93 -0.93 -5.45 -12.28
C ALA A 93 -2.44 -5.70 -12.41
N LEU A 94 -3.05 -6.20 -11.35
CA LEU A 94 -4.50 -6.28 -11.17
C LEU A 94 -4.93 -5.18 -10.20
N VAL A 95 -5.62 -4.17 -10.71
CA VAL A 95 -6.09 -3.03 -9.91
C VAL A 95 -7.56 -3.22 -9.59
N LYS A 96 -7.91 -2.99 -8.34
CA LYS A 96 -9.30 -2.83 -7.93
C LYS A 96 -9.48 -1.46 -7.28
N LEU A 97 -10.37 -0.67 -7.86
CA LEU A 97 -10.63 0.70 -7.46
C LEU A 97 -11.75 0.77 -6.40
N PRO A 98 -11.87 1.88 -5.63
CA PRO A 98 -12.87 1.99 -4.57
C PRO A 98 -14.34 1.90 -5.05
N ASP A 99 -14.61 2.22 -6.31
CA ASP A 99 -15.93 2.05 -6.93
C ASP A 99 -16.25 0.58 -7.31
N GLY A 100 -15.31 -0.33 -7.05
CA GLY A 100 -15.41 -1.76 -7.35
C GLY A 100 -15.00 -2.13 -8.77
N SER A 101 -14.62 -1.18 -9.62
CA SER A 101 -14.11 -1.48 -10.95
C SER A 101 -12.74 -2.14 -10.88
N GLU A 102 -12.48 -3.07 -11.81
CA GLU A 102 -11.22 -3.81 -11.89
C GLU A 102 -10.56 -3.57 -13.25
N GLN A 103 -9.25 -3.43 -13.25
CA GLN A 103 -8.44 -3.19 -14.44
C GLN A 103 -7.16 -4.03 -14.40
N THR A 104 -6.66 -4.40 -15.58
CA THR A 104 -5.37 -5.09 -15.72
C THR A 104 -4.46 -4.28 -16.62
N PHE A 105 -3.21 -4.07 -16.22
CA PHE A 105 -2.24 -3.33 -17.02
C PHE A 105 -0.79 -3.80 -16.75
N THR A 106 0.15 -3.30 -17.56
CA THR A 106 1.60 -3.46 -17.36
C THR A 106 2.28 -2.10 -17.39
N ASN A 107 3.49 -2.00 -16.82
CA ASN A 107 4.29 -0.79 -16.76
C ASN A 107 3.66 0.32 -15.88
N GLU A 108 2.86 1.20 -16.44
CA GLU A 108 2.36 2.41 -15.78
C GLU A 108 0.90 2.66 -16.18
N ALA A 109 0.07 3.07 -15.21
CA ALA A 109 -1.28 3.52 -15.47
C ALA A 109 -1.75 4.52 -14.41
N THR A 110 -2.66 5.40 -14.83
CA THR A 110 -3.41 6.30 -13.95
C THR A 110 -4.91 6.06 -14.12
N PHE A 111 -5.62 6.02 -13.00
CA PHE A 111 -7.06 5.79 -12.92
C PHE A 111 -7.72 6.91 -12.12
N GLN A 112 -8.97 7.19 -12.44
CA GLN A 112 -9.79 8.17 -11.75
C GLN A 112 -11.23 7.66 -11.65
N VAL A 113 -11.81 7.66 -10.46
CA VAL A 113 -13.18 7.22 -10.18
C VAL A 113 -13.82 8.09 -9.12
N VAL A 114 -15.16 8.16 -9.12
CA VAL A 114 -15.93 8.84 -8.07
C VAL A 114 -16.36 7.80 -7.03
N VAL A 115 -16.03 8.05 -5.77
CA VAL A 115 -16.42 7.24 -4.61
C VAL A 115 -17.74 7.75 -4.06
N LEU A 116 -18.73 6.88 -3.89
CA LEU A 116 -20.07 7.20 -3.38
C LEU A 116 -20.19 7.00 -1.87
#